data_AF-A0A963HXW0-F1
#
_entry.id   AF-A0A963HXW0-F1
#
_cell.length_a   1.000
_cell.length_b   1.000
_cell.length_c   1.000
_cell.angle_alpha   90.00
_cell.angle_beta   90.00
_cell.angle_gamma   90.00
#
_symmetry.space_group_name_H-M   'P 1'
#
loop_
_entity.id
_entity.type
_entity.pdbx_description
1 polymer ?
#
loop_
_entity_poly.entity_id
_entity_poly.type
_entity_poly.pdbx_seq_one_letter_code
_entity_poly.pdbx_strand_id
1 'polypeptide(L)'
;MISGTKGVLGFADHDRTAVGMRYVYPVVSRRAGGVSVGINLNPNNACNWQCIYCQVPGLVRGGPPPIDLPLLQEELTAFLHELLHDGFMERHVPEGLRRICDIAFSGNG
;
A
#
# COMPACT_ATOMS: atom_id res chain seq x y z
N MET A 1 2.65 15.55 -8.20
CA MET A 1 3.64 15.23 -7.15
C MET A 1 2.89 14.65 -5.97
N ILE A 2 3.14 13.38 -5.64
CA ILE A 2 2.60 12.78 -4.42
C ILE A 2 3.21 13.53 -3.24
N SER A 3 2.39 14.36 -2.59
CA SER A 3 2.80 15.16 -1.45
C SER A 3 2.60 14.31 -0.19
N GLY A 4 3.63 13.61 0.29
CA GLY A 4 3.52 12.92 1.58
C GLY A 4 4.48 11.79 1.92
N THR A 5 5.39 11.36 1.03
CA THR A 5 6.20 10.18 1.31
C THR A 5 7.16 10.38 2.50
N LYS A 6 6.91 9.65 3.59
CA LYS A 6 7.76 9.59 4.79
C LYS A 6 9.11 8.93 4.47
N GLY A 7 10.07 9.68 3.94
CA GLY A 7 11.48 9.28 3.85
C GLY A 7 11.75 7.92 3.15
N VAL A 8 12.92 7.34 3.42
CA VAL A 8 13.29 6.01 2.88
C VAL A 8 12.49 4.93 3.59
N LEU A 9 11.81 4.08 2.81
CA LEU A 9 11.01 2.96 3.30
C LEU A 9 11.89 1.79 3.72
N GLY A 10 11.65 1.26 4.92
CA GLY A 10 12.25 0.03 5.42
C GLY A 10 11.27 -1.14 5.47
N PHE A 11 11.76 -2.30 5.89
CA PHE A 11 10.93 -3.50 6.05
C PHE A 11 9.89 -3.42 7.17
N ALA A 12 10.02 -2.45 8.09
CA ALA A 12 9.03 -2.25 9.15
C ALA A 12 7.89 -1.32 8.69
N ASP A 13 8.11 -0.54 7.64
CA ASP A 13 7.20 0.49 7.18
C ASP A 13 6.12 -0.11 6.26
N HIS A 14 5.01 -0.49 6.88
CA HIS A 14 3.79 -0.94 6.22
C HIS A 14 2.64 0.08 6.37
N ASP A 15 2.99 1.34 6.63
CA ASP A 15 2.03 2.43 6.76
C ASP A 15 1.38 2.70 5.40
N ARG A 16 0.08 2.38 5.29
CA ARG A 16 -0.70 2.55 4.06
C ARG A 16 -0.90 3.99 3.67
N THR A 17 -0.75 4.88 4.64
CA THR A 17 -0.86 6.32 4.42
C THR A 17 0.45 6.93 3.96
N ALA A 18 1.51 6.12 3.79
CA ALA A 18 2.85 6.58 3.44
C ALA A 18 2.87 7.51 2.22
N VAL A 19 1.97 7.32 1.25
CA VAL A 19 1.90 8.13 0.03
C VAL A 19 0.61 8.98 -0.06
N GLY A 20 -0.17 9.07 1.02
CA GLY A 20 -1.38 9.89 1.06
C GLY A 20 -2.52 9.47 0.14
N MET A 21 -2.43 8.27 -0.46
CA MET A 21 -3.47 7.67 -1.31
C MET A 21 -4.42 6.82 -0.47
N ARG A 22 -5.65 6.67 -0.96
CA ARG A 22 -6.72 5.94 -0.25
C ARG A 22 -6.62 4.44 -0.44
N TYR A 23 -6.35 4.00 -1.67
CA TYR A 23 -6.36 2.59 -2.05
C TYR A 23 -4.98 2.05 -2.36
N VAL A 24 -4.04 2.88 -2.83
CA VAL A 24 -2.73 2.40 -3.31
C VAL A 24 -1.60 2.80 -2.36
N TYR A 25 -0.68 1.88 -2.08
CA TYR A 25 0.48 2.17 -1.24
C TYR A 25 1.69 1.27 -1.54
N PRO A 26 2.93 1.73 -1.33
CA PRO A 26 4.12 0.89 -1.44
C PRO A 26 4.37 0.06 -0.20
N VAL A 27 4.98 -1.12 -0.40
CA VAL A 27 5.60 -1.91 0.66
C VAL A 27 6.96 -2.39 0.19
N VAL A 28 8.02 -2.07 0.94
CA VAL A 28 9.32 -2.72 0.73
C VAL A 28 9.27 -4.10 1.38
N SER A 29 9.10 -5.12 0.55
CA SER A 29 8.87 -6.49 0.99
C SER A 29 10.18 -7.27 1.11
N ARG A 30 10.49 -7.71 2.32
CA ARG A 30 11.61 -8.65 2.56
C ARG A 30 11.42 -9.97 1.82
N ARG A 31 10.18 -10.45 1.68
CA ARG A 31 9.88 -11.74 1.03
C ARG A 31 9.99 -11.64 -0.48
N ALA A 32 9.45 -10.56 -1.05
CA ALA A 32 9.50 -10.34 -2.49
C ALA A 32 10.84 -9.77 -2.96
N GLY A 33 11.67 -9.25 -2.05
CA GLY A 33 12.99 -8.69 -2.35
C GLY A 33 12.94 -7.36 -3.12
N GLY A 34 11.87 -6.58 -2.95
CA GLY A 34 11.64 -5.34 -3.67
C GLY A 34 10.35 -4.66 -3.23
N VAL A 35 9.79 -3.80 -4.08
CA VAL A 35 8.54 -3.08 -3.82
C VAL A 35 7.34 -3.89 -4.29
N SER A 36 6.41 -4.15 -3.39
CA SER A 36 5.05 -4.59 -3.71
C SER A 36 4.12 -3.37 -3.67
N VAL A 37 3.19 -3.29 -4.61
CA VAL A 37 2.13 -2.28 -4.63
C VAL A 37 0.89 -2.86 -3.96
N GLY A 38 0.58 -2.39 -2.77
CA GLY A 38 -0.59 -2.78 -2.02
C GLY A 38 -1.85 -2.06 -2.50
N ILE A 39 -2.94 -2.83 -2.64
CA ILE A 39 -4.30 -2.33 -2.91
C ILE A 39 -5.19 -2.57 -1.67
N ASN A 40 -5.57 -1.50 -0.99
CA ASN A 40 -6.38 -1.50 0.22
C ASN A 40 -7.88 -1.39 -0.09
N LEU A 41 -8.56 -2.53 -0.23
CA LEU A 41 -10.02 -2.56 -0.45
C LEU A 41 -10.84 -2.37 0.84
N ASN A 42 -10.18 -2.13 1.97
CA ASN A 42 -10.81 -1.95 3.27
C ASN A 42 -10.33 -0.65 3.95
N PRO A 43 -10.64 0.53 3.38
CA PRO A 43 -10.12 1.80 3.88
C PRO A 43 -10.72 2.25 5.22
N ASN A 44 -11.81 1.62 5.67
CA ASN A 44 -12.49 1.94 6.94
C ASN A 44 -12.06 1.07 8.12
N ASN A 45 -11.04 0.20 7.96
CA ASN A 45 -10.59 -0.73 9.00
C ASN A 45 -11.73 -1.63 9.52
N ALA A 46 -12.64 -2.08 8.64
CA ALA A 46 -13.77 -2.93 9.00
C ALA A 46 -13.72 -4.28 8.27
N CYS A 47 -13.86 -5.40 8.98
CA CYS A 47 -13.83 -6.72 8.34
C CYS A 47 -15.02 -7.57 8.77
N ASN A 48 -15.65 -8.23 7.79
CA ASN A 48 -16.76 -9.15 8.00
C ASN A 48 -16.29 -10.58 8.31
N TRP A 49 -14.98 -10.83 8.28
CA TRP A 49 -14.41 -12.14 8.61
C TRP A 49 -14.17 -12.29 10.10
N GLN A 50 -14.75 -13.32 10.70
CA GLN A 50 -14.59 -13.64 12.11
C GLN A 50 -13.37 -14.53 12.39
N CYS A 51 -12.17 -14.09 12.00
CA CYS A 51 -10.94 -14.85 12.27
C CYS A 51 -10.71 -15.01 13.79
N ILE A 52 -10.52 -16.25 14.26
CA ILE A 52 -10.26 -16.57 15.67
C ILE A 52 -8.91 -16.02 16.18
N TYR A 53 -8.02 -15.70 15.24
CA TYR A 53 -6.67 -15.18 15.48
C TYR A 53 -6.53 -13.74 14.97
N CYS A 54 -7.63 -12.99 14.84
CA CYS A 54 -7.53 -11.61 14.36
C CYS A 54 -6.71 -10.75 15.32
N GLN A 55 -5.60 -10.19 14.82
CA GLN A 55 -4.67 -9.36 15.58
C GLN A 55 -4.68 -7.90 15.13
N VAL A 56 -5.60 -7.51 14.24
CA VAL A 56 -5.67 -6.15 13.69
C VAL A 56 -6.16 -5.19 14.78
N PRO A 57 -5.33 -4.23 15.24
CA PRO A 57 -5.74 -3.30 16.30
C PRO A 57 -6.88 -2.40 15.83
N GLY A 58 -7.87 -2.19 16.70
CA GLY A 58 -8.99 -1.27 16.43
C GLY A 58 -9.89 -1.70 15.27
N LEU A 59 -9.80 -2.95 14.80
CA LEU A 59 -10.66 -3.46 13.74
C LEU A 59 -12.13 -3.50 14.19
N VAL A 60 -13.00 -2.93 13.38
CA VAL A 60 -14.46 -2.99 13.60
C VAL A 60 -15.07 -4.14 12.78
N ARG A 61 -16.11 -4.78 13.31
CA ARG A 61 -16.88 -5.76 12.53
C ARG A 61 -17.79 -5.02 11.56
N GLY A 62 -17.68 -5.35 10.27
CA GLY A 62 -18.46 -4.70 9.21
C GLY A 62 -17.91 -4.99 7.82
N GLY A 63 -18.67 -4.61 6.79
CA GLY A 63 -18.21 -4.69 5.40
C GLY A 63 -17.37 -3.47 5.01
N PRO A 64 -16.58 -3.59 3.92
CA PRO A 64 -15.95 -2.42 3.32
C PRO A 64 -17.04 -1.50 2.72
N PRO A 65 -16.76 -0.19 2.60
CA PRO A 65 -17.62 0.70 1.82
C PRO A 65 -17.57 0.31 0.33
N PRO A 66 -18.54 0.77 -0.50
CA PRO A 66 -18.42 0.67 -1.95
C PRO A 66 -17.08 1.23 -2.43
N ILE A 67 -16.45 0.54 -3.38
CA ILE A 67 -15.17 0.94 -3.96
C ILE A 67 -15.43 2.02 -5.02
N ASP A 68 -14.71 3.13 -4.89
CA ASP A 68 -14.60 4.14 -5.95
C ASP A 68 -13.56 3.65 -6.98
N LEU A 69 -14.05 2.93 -8.00
CA LEU A 69 -13.20 2.37 -9.05
C LEU A 69 -12.46 3.43 -9.89
N PRO A 70 -13.10 4.54 -10.29
CA PRO A 70 -12.39 5.64 -10.95
C PRO A 70 -11.19 6.15 -10.13
N LEU A 71 -11.38 6.40 -8.83
CA LEU A 71 -10.30 6.86 -7.96
C LEU A 71 -9.20 5.79 -7.80
N LEU A 72 -9.56 4.52 -7.62
CA LEU A 72 -8.58 3.43 -7.56
C LEU A 72 -7.72 3.36 -8.84
N GLN A 73 -8.34 3.50 -10.01
CA GLN A 73 -7.62 3.49 -11.29
C GLN A 73 -6.68 4.69 -11.41
N GLU A 74 -7.14 5.88 -11.02
CA GLU A 74 -6.33 7.10 -11.02
C GLU A 74 -5.11 6.94 -10.11
N GLU A 75 -5.31 6.54 -8.85
CA GLU A 75 -4.23 6.33 -7.88
C GLU A 75 -3.22 5.30 -8.35
N LEU A 76 -3.69 4.15 -8.88
CA LEU A 76 -2.79 3.09 -9.35
C LEU A 76 -1.96 3.55 -10.54
N THR A 77 -2.58 4.24 -11.49
CA THR A 77 -1.89 4.75 -12.68
C THR A 77 -0.84 5.78 -12.29
N ALA A 78 -1.22 6.75 -11.45
CA ALA A 78 -0.31 7.78 -10.97
C ALA A 78 0.86 7.18 -10.17
N PHE A 79 0.59 6.20 -9.30
CA PHE A 79 1.62 5.59 -8.47
C PHE A 79 2.61 4.74 -9.29
N LEU A 80 2.11 3.96 -10.25
CA LEU A 80 2.99 3.20 -11.16
C LEU A 80 3.85 4.13 -12.02
N HIS A 81 3.31 5.27 -12.47
CA HIS A 81 4.11 6.28 -13.16
C HIS A 81 5.24 6.80 -12.26
N GLU A 82 4.95 7.10 -10.98
CA GLU A 82 5.99 7.58 -10.07
C GLU A 82 7.08 6.53 -9.80
N LEU A 83 6.68 5.26 -9.66
CA LEU A 83 7.58 4.13 -9.46
C LEU A 83 8.51 3.91 -10.66
N LEU A 84 8.01 4.11 -11.87
CA LEU A 84 8.74 3.80 -13.10
C LEU A 84 9.54 4.97 -13.66
N HIS A 85 9.08 6.21 -13.44
CA HIS A 85 9.58 7.36 -14.20
C HIS A 85 10.02 8.55 -13.33
N ASP A 86 9.35 8.78 -12.20
CA ASP A 86 9.54 10.04 -11.47
C ASP A 86 10.49 9.94 -10.28
N GLY A 87 11.29 8.88 -10.19
CA GLY A 87 12.36 8.77 -9.20
C GLY A 87 11.93 8.31 -7.81
N PHE A 88 10.75 7.71 -7.66
CA PHE A 88 10.28 7.19 -6.38
C PHE A 88 11.25 6.14 -5.82
N MET A 89 11.73 5.23 -6.68
CA MET A 89 12.65 4.15 -6.30
C MET A 89 13.95 4.70 -5.71
N GLU A 90 14.52 5.73 -6.32
CA GLU A 90 15.76 6.34 -5.89
C GLU A 90 15.60 7.06 -4.54
N ARG A 91 14.48 7.77 -4.37
CA ARG A 91 14.21 8.58 -3.18
C ARG A 91 13.80 7.74 -1.97
N HIS A 92 13.01 6.68 -2.18
CA HIS A 92 12.30 6.02 -1.09
C HIS A 92 12.64 4.53 -0.95
N VAL A 93 13.43 3.94 -1.85
CA VAL A 93 13.72 2.50 -1.83
C VAL A 93 15.23 2.26 -1.75
N PRO A 94 15.71 1.41 -0.83
CA PRO A 94 17.12 1.05 -0.74
C PRO A 94 17.65 0.47 -2.06
N GLU A 95 18.89 0.80 -2.43
CA GLU A 95 19.50 0.49 -3.73
C GLU A 95 19.32 -0.98 -4.18
N GLY A 96 19.55 -1.95 -3.27
CA GLY A 96 19.42 -3.37 -3.58
C GLY A 96 17.98 -3.90 -3.71
N LEU A 97 16.96 -3.06 -3.51
CA LEU A 97 15.55 -3.42 -3.51
C LEU A 97 14.72 -2.64 -4.53
N ARG A 98 15.36 -1.84 -5.41
CA ARG A 98 14.70 -0.97 -6.40
C ARG A 98 14.15 -1.74 -7.59
N ARG A 99 13.13 -2.56 -7.33
CA ARG A 99 12.38 -3.28 -8.36
C ARG A 99 10.93 -3.42 -7.93
N ILE A 100 10.01 -3.33 -8.88
CA ILE A 100 8.61 -3.69 -8.65
C ILE A 100 8.50 -5.20 -8.74
N CYS A 101 7.92 -5.83 -7.72
CA CYS A 101 7.77 -7.29 -7.66
C CYS A 101 6.36 -7.73 -8.03
N ASP A 102 5.34 -7.08 -7.46
CA ASP A 102 3.95 -7.50 -7.58
C ASP A 102 2.98 -6.37 -7.22
N ILE A 103 1.71 -6.59 -7.55
CA ILE A 103 0.56 -5.81 -7.10
C ILE A 103 -0.36 -6.76 -6.35
N ALA A 104 -0.74 -6.41 -5.11
CA ALA A 104 -1.46 -7.33 -4.23
C ALA A 104 -2.62 -6.65 -3.49
N PHE A 105 -3.79 -7.30 -3.49
CA PHE A 105 -4.86 -6.96 -2.54
C PHE A 105 -4.38 -7.24 -1.12
N SER A 106 -4.40 -6.21 -0.27
CA SER A 106 -3.75 -6.27 1.03
C SER A 106 -4.54 -5.54 2.12
N GLY A 107 -4.83 -6.27 3.21
CA GLY A 107 -5.57 -5.82 4.40
C GLY A 107 -4.65 -5.66 5.62
N ASN A 108 -5.14 -5.08 6.72
CA ASN A 108 -4.33 -4.78 7.93
C ASN A 108 -3.85 -6.03 8.70
N GLY A 109 -4.02 -7.23 8.13
CA GLY A 109 -3.64 -8.53 8.68
C GLY A 109 -3.43 -9.52 7.55
#